data_AF-A0A395UQY9-F1
#
_entry.id   AF-A0A395UQY9-F1
#
_cell.length_a   1.000
_cell.length_b   1.000
_cell.length_c   1.000
_cell.angle_alpha   90.00
_cell.angle_beta   90.00
_cell.angle_gamma   90.00
#
_symmetry.space_group_name_H-M   'P 1'
#
loop_
_entity.id
_entity.type
_entity.pdbx_description
1 polymer ?
#
loop_
_entity_poly.entity_id
_entity_poly.type
_entity_poly.pdbx_seq_one_letter_code
_entity_poly.pdbx_strand_id
1 'polypeptide(L)' 'MNTFYMVFVEGCATPACKHESLDSAEKEAKRLATLLKKKAYVLCTIKSVEDTQYKIEDCRPGGSDLPF' A
#
# COMPACT_ATOMS: atom_id res chain seq x y z
N MET A 1 5.75 -6.93 8.10
CA MET A 1 5.05 -5.78 8.73
C MET A 1 4.84 -4.74 7.64
N ASN A 2 3.61 -4.54 7.16
CA ASN A 2 3.33 -3.59 6.08
C ASN A 2 2.87 -2.23 6.63
N THR A 3 3.59 -1.69 7.62
CA THR A 3 3.35 -0.32 8.06
C THR A 3 4.02 0.60 7.05
N PHE A 4 3.23 1.43 6.38
CA PHE A 4 3.73 2.44 5.46
C PHE A 4 3.01 3.77 5.68
N TYR A 5 3.62 4.82 5.15
CA TYR A 5 3.08 6.16 5.18
C TYR A 5 2.67 6.59 3.76
N MET A 6 1.67 7.45 3.67
CA MET A 6 1.26 8.09 2.42
C MET A 6 1.08 9.59 2.66
N VAL A 7 1.19 10.40 1.61
CA VAL A 7 0.97 11.84 1.69
C VAL A 7 -0.33 12.21 0.98
N PHE A 8 -1.28 12.76 1.73
CA PHE A 8 -2.53 13.30 1.21
C PHE A 8 -2.46 14.82 1.12
N VAL A 9 -2.90 15.38 -0.01
CA VAL A 9 -2.96 16.83 -0.22
C VAL A 9 -4.40 17.21 -0.50
N GLU A 10 -4.93 18.21 0.21
CA GLU A 10 -6.32 18.65 0.06
C GLU A 10 -6.67 19.03 -1.38
N GLY A 11 -7.80 18.52 -1.89
CA GLY A 11 -8.26 18.82 -3.24
C GLY A 11 -7.30 18.36 -4.34
N CYS A 12 -6.49 17.33 -4.09
CA CYS A 12 -5.69 16.61 -5.07
C CYS A 12 -6.15 15.16 -5.17
N ALA A 13 -5.56 14.41 -6.12
CA ALA A 13 -5.84 12.99 -6.30
C ALA A 13 -5.49 12.17 -5.05
N THR A 14 -6.03 10.96 -4.98
CA THR A 14 -5.74 10.00 -3.91
C THR A 14 -4.23 9.70 -3.83
N PRO A 15 -3.65 9.56 -2.63
CA PRO A 15 -2.24 9.23 -2.47
C PRO A 15 -1.89 7.92 -3.17
N ALA A 16 -0.83 7.91 -3.98
CA ALA A 16 -0.38 6.71 -4.70
C ALA A 16 1.00 6.21 -4.25
N CYS A 17 1.84 7.10 -3.70
CA CYS A 17 3.18 6.75 -3.24
C CYS A 17 3.15 6.29 -1.78
N LYS A 18 3.84 5.18 -1.52
CA LYS A 18 4.10 4.68 -0.16
C LYS A 18 5.51 5.06 0.27
N HIS A 19 5.64 5.47 1.53
CA HIS A 19 6.90 5.77 2.17
C HIS A 19 7.13 4.77 3.31
N GLU A 20 8.35 4.25 3.42
CA GLU A 20 8.71 3.25 4.44
C GLU A 20 9.01 3.90 5.80
N SER A 21 9.32 5.20 5.83
CA SER A 21 9.63 5.94 7.05
C SER A 21 8.83 7.24 7.16
N LEU A 22 8.60 7.67 8.40
CA LEU A 22 7.93 8.93 8.70
C LEU A 22 8.73 10.12 8.14
N ASP A 23 10.05 10.12 8.29
CA ASP A 23 10.93 11.18 7.78
C ASP A 23 10.81 11.38 6.27
N SER A 24 10.73 10.28 5.52
CA SER A 24 10.55 10.30 4.06
C SER A 24 9.18 10.91 3.69
N ALA A 25 8.12 10.48 4.38
CA ALA A 25 6.78 11.00 4.16
C ALA A 25 6.64 12.48 4.54
N GLU A 26 7.26 12.90 5.63
CA GLU A 26 7.28 14.31 6.05
C GLU A 26 8.00 15.21 5.05
N LYS A 27 9.16 14.76 4.55
CA LYS A 27 9.92 15.50 3.54
C LYS A 27 9.07 15.72 2.29
N GLU A 28 8.36 14.69 1.86
CA GLU A 28 7.47 14.76 0.71
C GLU A 28 6.24 15.65 0.97
N ALA A 29 5.62 15.55 2.16
CA ALA A 29 4.53 16.43 2.56
C ALA A 29 4.94 17.90 2.56
N LYS A 30 6.13 18.24 3.08
CA LYS A 30 6.69 19.59 3.05
C LYS A 30 6.91 20.08 1.62
N ARG A 31 7.46 19.23 0.75
CA ARG A 31 7.67 19.53 -0.67
C ARG A 31 6.33 19.83 -1.38
N LEU A 32 5.34 18.96 -1.22
CA LEU A 32 4.03 19.08 -1.86
C LEU A 32 3.22 20.27 -1.34
N ALA A 33 3.21 20.51 -0.02
CA ALA A 33 2.54 21.67 0.56
C ALA A 33 3.12 22.99 0.03
N THR A 34 4.44 23.06 -0.11
CA THR A 34 5.14 24.23 -0.65
C THR A 34 4.84 24.45 -2.13
N LEU A 35 4.88 23.37 -2.92
CA LEU A 35 4.68 23.39 -4.37
C LEU A 35 3.24 23.74 -4.75
N LEU A 36 2.27 23.13 -4.08
CA LEU A 36 0.85 23.24 -4.43
C LEU A 36 0.13 24.33 -3.65
N LYS A 37 0.76 24.91 -2.62
CA LYS A 37 0.18 25.91 -1.70
C LYS A 37 -1.11 25.41 -1.03
N LYS A 38 -1.13 24.12 -0.70
CA LYS A 38 -2.25 23.44 -0.03
C LYS A 38 -1.76 22.70 1.20
N LYS A 39 -2.69 22.34 2.08
CA LYS A 39 -2.38 21.54 3.25
C LYS A 39 -2.11 20.10 2.85
N ALA A 40 -0.98 19.57 3.29
CA ALA A 40 -0.58 18.18 3.12
C ALA A 40 -0.59 17.48 4.48
N TYR A 41 -0.95 16.20 4.47
CA TYR A 41 -1.09 15.35 5.64
C TYR A 41 -0.29 14.07 5.43
N VAL A 42 0.41 13.64 6.47
CA VAL A 42 1.05 12.32 6.49
C VAL A 42 0.06 11.33 7.11
N LEU A 43 -0.27 10.30 6.35
CA LEU A 43 -1.15 9.21 6.75
C LEU A 43 -0.30 8.00 7.13
N CYS A 44 -0.64 7.31 8.21
CA CYS A 44 -0.01 6.06 8.62
C CYS A 44 -1.01 4.92 8.48
N THR A 45 -0.59 3.78 7.94
CA THR A 45 -1.42 2.59 7.90
C THR A 45 -1.61 1.98 9.28
N ILE A 46 -2.87 1.87 9.71
CA ILE A 46 -3.22 1.28 11.02
C ILE A 46 -3.63 -0.19 10.86
N LYS A 47 -4.45 -0.50 9.85
CA LYS A 47 -4.92 -1.86 9.52
C LYS A 47 -5.17 -1.97 8.02
N SER A 48 -4.93 -3.16 7.46
CA SER A 48 -5.34 -3.53 6.10
C SER A 48 -6.36 -4.66 6.19
N VAL A 49 -7.44 -4.57 5.43
CA VAL A 49 -8.44 -5.64 5.29
C VAL A 49 -8.52 -5.94 3.80
N GLU A 50 -8.42 -7.22 3.45
CA GLU A 50 -8.50 -7.70 2.07
C GLU A 50 -9.52 -8.84 2.06
N ASP A 51 -10.39 -8.84 1.06
CA ASP A 51 -11.34 -9.92 0.84
C ASP A 51 -10.69 -10.98 -0.07
N THR A 52 -10.01 -11.95 0.53
CA THR A 52 -9.47 -13.12 -0.17
C THR A 52 -10.52 -14.23 -0.23
N GLN A 53 -11.62 -13.94 -0.92
CA GLN A 53 -12.77 -14.85 -0.98
C GLN A 53 -12.43 -16.22 -1.60
N TYR A 54 -11.40 -16.31 -2.46
CA TYR A 54 -10.93 -17.58 -2.99
C TYR A 54 -9.41 -17.58 -3.18
N LYS A 55 -8.76 -18.65 -2.70
CA LYS A 55 -7.38 -19.01 -3.07
C LYS A 55 -7.46 -20.29 -3.90
N ILE A 56 -7.12 -20.20 -5.18
CA ILE A 56 -7.11 -21.35 -6.10
C ILE A 56 -5.68 -21.87 -6.18
N GLU A 57 -5.48 -23.13 -5.78
CA GLU A 57 -4.21 -23.85 -5.90
C GLU A 57 -4.43 -25.15 -6.68
N ASP A 58 -3.48 -25.51 -7.54
CA ASP A 58 -3.50 -26.75 -8.32
C ASP A 58 -2.96 -27.90 -7.47
N CYS A 59 -3.85 -28.82 -7.08
CA CYS A 59 -3.54 -29.95 -6.19
C CYS A 59 -3.49 -31.29 -6.92
N ARG A 60 -3.38 -31.31 -8.25
CA ARG A 60 -3.20 -32.57 -8.97
C ARG A 60 -1.91 -33.26 -8.47
N PRO A 61 -1.95 -34.53 -8.03
CA PRO A 61 -0.73 -35.25 -7.67
C PRO A 61 0.18 -35.29 -8.90
N GLY A 62 1.48 -35.07 -8.70
CA GLY A 62 2.49 -35.16 -9.76
C GLY A 62 2.26 -36.46 -10.53
N GLY A 63 2.00 -36.36 -11.83
CA GLY A 63 1.56 -37.47 -12.66
C GLY A 63 2.65 -38.54 -12.82
N SER A 64 2.76 -39.43 -11.83
CA SER A 64 3.44 -40.72 -11.95
C SER A 64 2.94 -41.79 -10.97
N ASP A 65 2.15 -41.45 -9.94
CA ASP A 65 1.84 -42.39 -8.84
C ASP A 65 0.36 -42.79 -8.74
N LEU A 66 -0.36 -42.91 -9.87
CA LEU A 66 -1.65 -43.60 -9.89
C LEU A 66 -1.49 -44.94 -10.64
N PRO A 67 -1.66 -46.10 -9.97
CA PRO A 67 -1.52 -47.41 -10.59
C PRO A 67 -2.87 -47.87 -11.19
N PHE A 68 -3.33 -47.17 -12.21
CA PHE A 68 -4.22 -47.72 -13.23
C PHE A 68 -4.06 -46.97 -14.55
#